data_AF-A0A2A4JIW8-F1
#
_entry.id   AF-A0A2A4JIW8-F1
#
_cell.length_a   1.000
_cell.length_b   1.000
_cell.length_c   1.000
_cell.angle_alpha   90.00
_cell.angle_beta   90.00
_cell.angle_gamma   90.00
#
_symmetry.space_group_name_H-M   'P 1'
#
loop_
_entity.id
_entity.type
_entity.pdbx_description
1 polymer ?
#
loop_
_entity_poly.entity_id
_entity_poly.type
_entity_poly.pdbx_seq_one_letter_code
_entity_poly.pdbx_strand_id
1 'polypeptide(L)'
;MMLSPKIQRSVRVNDGQLLALSDRAQYDHSQAGYLHKRSSDNNKWQLRWFILYQNMLFYYESENNTRPTGVLMLEGSYCERVSKSPMERNASFCFMISYRRESQRQYELRAASEVDCVHWVDSIREARYCSL
;
A
#
# COMPACT_ATOMS: atom_id res chain seq x y z
N MET A 1 -17.66 -0.18 16.92
CA MET A 1 -17.21 -1.48 16.37
C MET A 1 -15.85 -1.23 15.72
N MET A 2 -14.76 -1.53 16.41
CA MET A 2 -13.41 -1.22 15.90
C MET A 2 -13.06 -2.24 14.82
N LEU A 3 -12.94 -1.79 13.57
CA LEU A 3 -12.43 -2.64 12.48
C LEU A 3 -10.95 -2.89 12.77
N SER A 4 -10.60 -4.15 13.05
CA SER A 4 -9.21 -4.57 13.13
C SER A 4 -8.55 -4.35 11.77
N PRO A 5 -7.36 -3.72 11.70
CA PRO A 5 -6.62 -3.59 10.46
C PRO A 5 -6.44 -4.97 9.82
N LYS A 6 -6.72 -5.10 8.52
CA LYS A 6 -6.50 -6.36 7.79
C LYS A 6 -4.99 -6.54 7.59
N ILE A 7 -4.30 -7.04 8.62
CA ILE A 7 -2.86 -7.36 8.59
C ILE A 7 -2.65 -8.57 7.68
N GLN A 8 -1.61 -8.51 6.84
CA GLN A 8 -1.17 -9.63 6.02
C GLN A 8 -0.88 -10.84 6.91
N ARG A 9 -1.59 -11.94 6.67
CA ARG A 9 -1.68 -13.13 7.56
C ARG A 9 -0.33 -13.77 7.97
N SER A 10 0.79 -13.38 7.38
CA SER A 10 2.12 -13.95 7.65
C SER A 10 2.93 -13.21 8.71
N VAL A 11 2.58 -11.97 9.10
CA VAL A 11 3.38 -11.19 10.06
C VAL A 11 2.57 -10.93 11.33
N ARG A 12 2.94 -11.57 12.44
CA ARG A 12 2.36 -11.30 13.77
C ARG A 12 3.06 -10.08 14.39
N VAL A 13 2.87 -8.89 13.82
CA VAL A 13 3.27 -7.65 14.50
C VAL A 13 2.25 -7.39 15.60
N ASN A 14 2.70 -7.10 16.82
CA ASN A 14 1.82 -6.65 17.88
C ASN A 14 1.18 -5.30 17.49
N ASP A 15 -0.13 -5.14 17.69
CA ASP A 15 -0.87 -3.90 17.42
C ASP A 15 -0.17 -2.66 18.01
N GLY A 16 0.39 -2.74 19.22
CA GLY A 16 1.11 -1.62 19.84
C GLY A 16 2.41 -1.25 19.12
N GLN A 17 3.18 -2.24 18.67
CA GLN A 17 4.40 -2.01 17.89
C GLN A 17 4.07 -1.44 16.51
N LEU A 18 3.00 -1.94 15.88
CA LEU A 18 2.54 -1.45 14.59
C LEU A 18 2.12 0.02 14.67
N LEU A 19 1.39 0.40 15.72
CA LEU A 19 1.00 1.79 15.95
C LEU A 19 2.22 2.68 16.19
N ALA A 20 3.20 2.23 16.96
CA ALA A 20 4.44 2.99 17.18
C ALA A 20 5.24 3.21 15.87
N LEU A 21 5.32 2.21 15.00
CA LEU A 21 5.96 2.34 13.68
C LEU A 21 5.16 3.28 12.77
N SER A 22 3.83 3.18 12.79
CA SER A 22 2.92 4.04 12.04
C SER A 22 3.01 5.51 12.47
N ASP A 23 3.23 5.77 13.77
CA ASP A 23 3.47 7.11 14.31
C ASP A 23 4.80 7.69 13.79
N ARG A 24 5.89 6.92 13.86
CA ARG A 24 7.20 7.31 13.29
C ARG A 24 7.11 7.60 11.80
N ALA A 25 6.35 6.78 11.06
CA ALA A 25 6.14 6.97 9.64
C ALA A 25 5.52 8.34 9.29
N GLN A 26 4.80 9.00 10.20
CA GLN A 26 4.27 10.35 9.95
C GLN A 26 5.38 11.39 9.73
N TYR A 27 6.56 11.17 10.30
CA TYR A 27 7.67 12.12 10.28
C TYR A 27 8.85 11.65 9.43
N ASP A 28 9.14 10.34 9.45
CA ASP A 28 10.36 9.76 8.87
C ASP A 28 10.09 8.95 7.59
N HIS A 29 9.00 9.23 6.86
CA HIS A 29 8.67 8.52 5.63
C HIS A 29 9.53 8.94 4.45
N SER A 30 9.76 8.00 3.52
CA SER A 30 10.40 8.30 2.24
C SER A 30 9.43 8.83 1.19
N GLN A 31 8.14 8.47 1.31
CA GLN A 31 7.10 8.95 0.42
C GLN A 31 5.74 8.91 1.12
N ALA A 32 4.90 9.92 0.86
CA ALA A 32 3.51 9.92 1.27
C ALA A 32 2.63 10.56 0.19
N GLY A 33 1.36 10.17 0.14
CA GLY A 33 0.45 10.66 -0.90
C GLY A 33 -0.84 9.88 -1.00
N TYR A 34 -1.82 10.47 -1.67
CA TYR A 34 -3.09 9.80 -1.95
C TYR A 34 -2.96 8.80 -3.11
N LEU A 35 -3.50 7.60 -2.91
CA LEU A 35 -3.71 6.61 -3.96
C LEU A 35 -5.14 6.08 -3.90
N HIS A 36 -5.69 5.74 -5.06
CA HIS A 36 -6.91 4.94 -5.10
C HIS A 36 -6.53 3.48 -4.93
N LYS A 37 -7.13 2.83 -3.93
CA LYS A 37 -6.94 1.41 -3.65
C LYS A 37 -8.21 0.64 -4.01
N ARG A 38 -8.08 -0.46 -4.76
CA ARG A 38 -9.21 -1.35 -5.05
C ARG A 38 -9.58 -2.15 -3.81
N SER A 39 -10.87 -2.18 -3.48
CA SER A 39 -11.41 -3.01 -2.41
C SER A 39 -11.43 -4.48 -2.86
N SER A 40 -11.06 -5.38 -1.94
CA SER A 40 -11.13 -6.83 -2.16
C SER A 40 -12.56 -7.36 -2.21
N ASP A 41 -13.50 -6.62 -1.61
CA ASP A 41 -14.81 -7.13 -1.22
C ASP A 41 -15.88 -6.75 -2.25
N ASN A 42 -15.74 -5.58 -2.87
CA ASN A 42 -16.71 -5.06 -3.83
C ASN A 42 -16.08 -4.45 -5.09
N ASN A 43 -14.76 -4.63 -5.28
CA ASN A 43 -13.99 -4.10 -6.41
C ASN A 43 -14.05 -2.58 -6.62
N LYS A 44 -14.56 -1.80 -5.64
CA LYS A 44 -14.62 -0.34 -5.72
C LYS A 44 -13.27 0.28 -5.41
N TRP A 45 -12.94 1.35 -6.12
CA TRP A 45 -11.79 2.21 -5.83
C TRP A 45 -12.09 3.11 -4.64
N GLN A 46 -11.17 3.16 -3.68
CA GLN A 46 -11.26 4.01 -2.48
C GLN A 46 -10.02 4.88 -2.37
N LEU A 47 -10.19 6.19 -2.22
CA LEU A 47 -9.08 7.10 -1.98
C LEU A 47 -8.54 6.87 -0.56
N ARG A 48 -7.24 6.65 -0.43
CA ARG A 48 -6.57 6.42 0.86
C ARG A 48 -5.27 7.20 0.88
N TRP A 49 -4.91 7.69 2.06
CA TRP A 49 -3.58 8.28 2.28
C TRP A 49 -2.59 7.15 2.52
N PHE A 50 -1.49 7.12 1.76
CA PHE A 50 -0.45 6.12 1.89
C PHE A 50 0.83 6.77 2.41
N ILE A 51 1.56 6.03 3.24
CA ILE A 51 2.88 6.41 3.74
C ILE A 51 3.82 5.22 3.59
N LEU A 52 4.91 5.42 2.87
CA LEU A 52 6.02 4.48 2.74
C LEU A 52 7.09 4.80 3.79
N TYR A 53 7.30 3.86 4.70
CA TYR A 53 8.31 3.95 5.75
C TYR A 53 9.12 2.66 5.76
N GLN A 54 10.42 2.75 5.43
CA GLN A 54 11.29 1.59 5.25
C GLN A 54 10.65 0.59 4.27
N ASN A 55 10.45 -0.67 4.68
CA ASN A 55 9.77 -1.71 3.91
C ASN A 55 8.26 -1.83 4.23
N MET A 56 7.67 -0.83 4.89
CA MET A 56 6.25 -0.84 5.29
C MET A 56 5.48 0.24 4.54
N LEU A 57 4.38 -0.16 3.91
CA LEU A 57 3.45 0.75 3.25
C LEU A 57 2.15 0.81 4.06
N PHE A 58 2.03 1.84 4.89
CA PHE A 58 0.84 2.13 5.69
C PHE A 58 -0.21 2.82 4.83
N TYR A 59 -1.49 2.60 5.15
CA TYR A 59 -2.57 3.38 4.61
C TYR A 59 -3.65 3.73 5.62
N TYR A 60 -4.23 4.91 5.44
CA TYR A 60 -5.17 5.57 6.34
C TYR A 60 -6.41 5.99 5.55
N GLU A 61 -7.51 6.29 6.26
CA GLU A 61 -8.71 6.84 5.61
C GLU A 61 -8.42 8.21 4.97
N SER A 62 -7.64 9.06 5.64
CA SER A 62 -7.16 10.36 5.16
C SER A 62 -5.81 10.72 5.80
N GLU A 63 -5.18 11.79 5.35
CA GLU A 63 -3.91 12.31 5.91
C GLU A 63 -4.02 12.76 7.38
N ASN A 64 -5.22 13.12 7.84
CA ASN A 64 -5.46 13.58 9.21
C ASN A 64 -5.64 12.43 10.20
N ASN A 65 -5.69 11.19 9.74
CA ASN A 65 -5.85 10.02 10.60
C ASN A 65 -4.50 9.51 11.07
N THR A 66 -4.31 9.40 12.38
CA THR A 66 -3.07 8.87 12.99
C THR A 66 -3.07 7.35 13.09
N ARG A 67 -4.24 6.70 13.02
CA ARG A 67 -4.37 5.24 13.09
C ARG A 67 -4.49 4.64 11.69
N PRO A 68 -3.62 3.71 11.29
CA PRO A 68 -3.67 3.10 9.96
C PRO A 68 -4.85 2.14 9.87
N THR A 69 -5.50 2.12 8.71
CA THR A 69 -6.54 1.14 8.36
C THR A 69 -5.91 -0.18 7.90
N GLY A 70 -4.65 -0.14 7.47
CA GLY A 70 -3.85 -1.34 7.25
C GLY A 70 -2.41 -1.03 6.88
N VAL A 71 -1.65 -2.10 6.72
CA VAL A 71 -0.23 -2.08 6.39
C VAL A 71 0.08 -3.20 5.38
N LEU A 72 0.97 -2.91 4.44
CA LEU A 72 1.59 -3.90 3.56
C LEU A 72 3.06 -4.01 3.95
N MET A 73 3.55 -5.23 4.14
CA MET A 73 4.99 -5.48 4.30
C MET A 73 5.55 -5.74 2.91
N LEU A 74 6.43 -4.88 2.42
CA LEU A 74 6.91 -4.90 1.04
C LEU A 74 8.03 -5.92 0.80
N GLU A 75 8.62 -6.47 1.87
CA GLU A 75 9.66 -7.50 1.76
C GLU A 75 9.21 -8.67 0.89
N GLY A 76 9.97 -8.94 -0.18
CA GLY A 76 9.67 -10.01 -1.14
C GLY A 76 8.42 -9.79 -2.00
N SER A 77 7.85 -8.58 -1.99
CA SER A 77 6.75 -8.21 -2.89
C SER A 77 7.24 -8.00 -4.33
N TYR A 78 6.30 -8.06 -5.27
CA TYR A 78 6.47 -7.62 -6.65
C TYR A 78 5.58 -6.40 -6.85
N CYS A 79 6.11 -5.37 -7.53
CA CYS A 79 5.36 -4.16 -7.86
C CYS A 79 5.49 -3.86 -9.35
N GLU A 80 4.37 -3.85 -10.07
CA GLU A 80 4.33 -3.74 -11.52
C GLU A 80 3.26 -2.76 -11.99
N ARG A 81 3.59 -1.94 -13.00
CA ARG A 81 2.61 -1.08 -13.68
C ARG A 81 1.64 -1.96 -14.47
N VAL A 82 0.35 -1.63 -14.40
CA VAL A 82 -0.68 -2.30 -15.17
C VAL A 82 -1.06 -1.40 -16.34
N SER A 83 -0.64 -1.77 -17.54
CA SER A 83 -0.84 -0.96 -18.75
C SER A 83 -2.28 -1.00 -19.26
N LYS A 84 -3.02 -2.08 -18.98
CA LYS A 84 -4.44 -2.25 -19.32
C LYS A 84 -5.07 -3.21 -18.32
N SER A 85 -6.03 -2.75 -17.50
CA SER A 85 -7.00 -3.68 -16.90
C SER A 85 -7.86 -4.22 -18.03
N PRO A 86 -7.99 -5.54 -18.23
CA PRO A 86 -8.91 -6.11 -19.22
C PRO A 86 -10.36 -5.66 -19.01
N MET A 87 -10.69 -5.17 -17.81
CA MET A 87 -12.04 -4.79 -17.40
C MET A 87 -12.30 -3.27 -17.36
N GLU A 88 -11.28 -2.41 -17.48
CA GLU A 88 -11.47 -0.96 -17.35
C GLU A 88 -10.71 -0.18 -18.44
N ARG A 89 -11.48 0.47 -19.34
CA ARG A 89 -10.97 1.31 -20.43
C ARG A 89 -10.15 2.52 -19.97
N ASN A 90 -10.20 2.88 -18.69
CA ASN A 90 -9.53 4.02 -18.07
C ASN A 90 -8.55 3.60 -16.95
N ALA A 91 -7.89 2.45 -17.09
CA ALA A 91 -6.85 1.98 -16.14
C ALA A 91 -5.53 2.78 -16.20
N SER A 92 -5.63 4.09 -16.42
CA SER A 92 -4.48 4.99 -16.44
C SER A 92 -3.84 5.02 -15.05
N PHE A 93 -2.50 4.93 -15.01
CA PHE A 93 -1.69 5.11 -13.80
C PHE A 93 -1.91 4.04 -12.71
N CYS A 94 -2.38 2.85 -13.12
CA CYS A 94 -2.55 1.70 -12.23
C CYS A 94 -1.24 0.91 -12.06
N PHE A 95 -1.07 0.34 -10.88
CA PHE A 95 -0.02 -0.62 -10.56
C PHE A 95 -0.52 -1.64 -9.52
N MET A 96 0.19 -2.76 -9.42
CA MET A 96 -0.20 -3.86 -8.55
C MET A 96 0.96 -4.26 -7.65
N ILE A 97 0.67 -4.47 -6.37
CA ILE A 97 1.57 -5.11 -5.41
C ILE A 97 1.09 -6.54 -5.18
N SER A 98 1.95 -7.51 -5.48
CA SER A 98 1.69 -8.94 -5.34
C SER A 98 2.83 -9.63 -4.60
N TYR A 99 2.64 -10.90 -4.24
CA TYR A 99 3.62 -11.69 -3.51
C TYR A 99 3.76 -13.07 -4.17
N ARG A 100 4.90 -13.73 -3.93
CA ARG A 100 5.24 -15.01 -4.58
C ARG A 100 4.19 -16.11 -4.38
N ARG A 101 3.45 -16.10 -3.27
CA ARG A 101 2.40 -17.09 -3.00
C ARG A 101 1.07 -16.56 -3.55
N GLU A 102 0.49 -17.27 -4.51
CA GLU A 102 -0.78 -16.91 -5.16
C GLU A 102 -1.96 -16.76 -4.19
N SER A 103 -1.91 -17.43 -3.03
CA SER A 103 -2.92 -17.30 -1.97
C SER A 103 -2.80 -16.01 -1.14
N GLN A 104 -1.71 -15.24 -1.31
CA GLN A 104 -1.58 -13.94 -0.68
C GLN A 104 -2.33 -12.86 -1.45
N ARG A 105 -2.92 -11.95 -0.68
CA ARG A 105 -3.70 -10.84 -1.22
C ARG A 105 -2.86 -9.96 -2.14
N GLN A 106 -3.39 -9.70 -3.34
CA GLN A 106 -2.88 -8.69 -4.26
C GLN A 106 -3.54 -7.34 -3.98
N TYR A 107 -2.82 -6.26 -4.27
CA TYR A 107 -3.28 -4.89 -4.07
C TYR A 107 -3.18 -4.11 -5.37
N GLU A 108 -4.33 -3.78 -5.94
CA GLU A 108 -4.42 -2.87 -7.08
C GLU A 108 -4.52 -1.43 -6.57
N LEU A 109 -3.62 -0.59 -7.08
CA LEU A 109 -3.48 0.82 -6.72
C LEU A 109 -3.48 1.67 -7.98
N ARG A 110 -3.96 2.90 -7.87
CA ARG A 110 -3.99 3.88 -8.96
C ARG A 110 -3.58 5.26 -8.45
N ALA A 111 -2.57 5.82 -9.10
CA ALA A 111 -2.07 7.17 -8.80
C ALA A 111 -2.88 8.26 -9.51
N ALA A 112 -2.67 9.52 -9.13
CA ALA A 112 -3.35 10.66 -9.74
C ALA A 112 -2.77 11.03 -11.12
N SER A 113 -1.49 10.74 -11.34
CA SER A 113 -0.78 11.04 -12.58
C SER A 113 0.21 9.93 -12.96
N GLU A 114 0.73 9.98 -14.19
CA GLU A 114 1.80 9.07 -14.63
C GLU A 114 3.08 9.25 -13.81
N VAL A 115 3.46 10.50 -13.50
CA VAL A 115 4.64 10.81 -12.71
C VAL A 115 4.53 10.19 -11.33
N ASP A 116 3.39 10.37 -10.66
CA ASP A 116 3.13 9.76 -9.34
C ASP A 116 3.18 8.24 -9.41
N CYS A 117 2.60 7.65 -10.47
CA CYS A 117 2.61 6.20 -10.68
C CYS A 117 4.03 5.65 -10.77
N VAL A 118 4.88 6.29 -11.56
CA VAL A 118 6.29 5.91 -11.71
C VAL A 118 7.01 6.05 -10.37
N HIS A 119 6.87 7.20 -9.71
CA HIS A 119 7.49 7.44 -8.40
C HIS A 119 7.10 6.39 -7.36
N TRP A 120 5.80 6.11 -7.20
CA TRP A 120 5.32 5.09 -6.26
C TRP A 120 5.86 3.70 -6.59
N VAL A 121 5.85 3.31 -7.87
CA VAL A 121 6.35 1.99 -8.29
C VAL A 121 7.84 1.85 -7.99
N ASP A 122 8.64 2.87 -8.29
CA ASP A 122 10.08 2.85 -8.07
C ASP A 122 10.41 2.84 -6.57
N SER A 123 9.80 3.71 -5.77
CA SER A 123 10.02 3.73 -4.32
C SER A 123 9.59 2.43 -3.63
N ILE A 124 8.49 1.80 -4.05
CA ILE A 124 8.06 0.50 -3.54
C ILE A 124 9.04 -0.61 -3.95
N ARG A 125 9.57 -0.56 -5.18
CA ARG A 125 10.57 -1.53 -5.66
C ARG A 125 11.87 -1.44 -4.90
N GLU A 126 12.34 -0.24 -4.58
CA GLU A 126 13.56 -0.07 -3.76
C GLU A 126 13.32 -0.54 -2.32
N ALA A 127 12.19 -0.15 -1.73
CA ALA A 127 11.82 -0.53 -0.37
C ALA A 127 11.71 -2.05 -0.14
N ARG A 128 11.41 -2.84 -1.17
CA ARG A 128 11.24 -4.30 -1.06
C ARG A 128 12.52 -5.06 -0.71
N TYR A 129 13.69 -4.46 -0.96
CA TYR A 129 15.00 -5.06 -0.73
C TYR A 129 15.65 -4.61 0.57
N CYS A 130 15.12 -3.56 1.20
CA CYS A 130 15.55 -3.12 2.53
C CYS A 130 15.22 -4.23 3.54
N SER A 131 16.22 -5.07 3.79
CA SER A 131 16.30 -5.94 4.96
C SER A 131 16.87 -5.08 6.08
N LEU A 132 16.12 -4.94 7.17
CA LEU A 132 16.61 -4.35 8.41
C LEU A 132 17.80 -5.15 8.96
#